data_AF-A0A950KBD2-F1
#
_entry.id   AF-A0A950KBD2-F1
#
_cell.length_a   1.000
_cell.length_b   1.000
_cell.length_c   1.000
_cell.angle_alpha   90.00
_cell.angle_beta   90.00
_cell.angle_gamma   90.00
#
_symmetry.space_group_name_H-M   'P 1'
#
loop_
_entity.id
_entity.type
_entity.pdbx_description
1 polymer ?
#
loop_
_entity_poly.entity_id
_entity_poly.type
_entity_poly.pdbx_seq_one_letter_code
_entity_poly.pdbx_strand_id
1 'polypeptide(L)'
;MFRHCFRITFQNEQAAYYQFHVFPPVVHLPWVNGWARKRDTNTQLVLVELAGEGDRDRFLEMCCENPHVLKIEEISEDEFTYAPSHDI
;
A
#
# COMPACT_ATOMS: atom_id res chain seq x y z
N MET A 1 14.32 -8.77 -7.76
CA MET A 1 12.91 -8.54 -7.41
C MET A 1 12.91 -7.85 -6.08
N PHE A 2 12.37 -6.63 -6.02
CA PHE A 2 12.51 -5.73 -4.88
C PHE A 2 11.18 -5.67 -4.14
N ARG A 3 11.14 -6.21 -2.93
CA ARG A 3 9.91 -6.29 -2.13
C ARG A 3 9.91 -5.19 -1.08
N HIS A 4 8.81 -4.46 -0.98
CA HIS A 4 8.64 -3.40 -0.02
C HIS A 4 7.29 -3.54 0.68
N CYS A 5 7.26 -3.19 1.96
CA CYS A 5 6.03 -3.10 2.74
C CYS A 5 5.81 -1.66 3.19
N PHE A 6 4.60 -1.17 3.00
CA PHE A 6 4.20 0.17 3.37
C PHE A 6 2.95 0.16 4.22
N ARG A 7 2.90 1.06 5.20
CA ARG A 7 1.66 1.47 5.87
C ARG A 7 1.20 2.79 5.27
N ILE A 8 0.00 2.79 4.72
CA ILE A 8 -0.66 3.97 4.19
C ILE A 8 -1.76 4.37 5.17
N THR A 9 -1.65 5.55 5.75
CA THR A 9 -2.65 6.11 6.65
C THR A 9 -3.54 7.08 5.89
N PHE A 10 -4.85 6.87 5.97
CA PHE A 10 -5.85 7.70 5.32
C PHE A 10 -6.46 8.70 6.30
N GLN A 11 -7.11 9.72 5.75
CA GLN A 11 -7.80 10.78 6.50
C GLN A 11 -8.81 10.25 7.53
N ASN A 12 -9.49 9.14 7.22
CA ASN A 12 -10.46 8.50 8.10
C ASN A 12 -10.73 7.05 7.64
N GLU A 13 -11.46 6.29 8.46
CA GLU A 13 -11.81 4.89 8.16
C GLU A 13 -12.64 4.72 6.90
N GLN A 14 -13.52 5.70 6.59
CA GLN A 14 -14.36 5.64 5.40
C GLN A 14 -13.53 5.80 4.12
N ALA A 15 -12.53 6.68 4.13
CA ALA A 15 -11.56 6.81 3.06
C ALA A 15 -10.74 5.52 2.92
N ALA A 16 -10.22 4.97 4.03
CA ALA A 16 -9.50 3.69 3.99
C ALA A 16 -10.37 2.54 3.46
N TYR A 17 -11.65 2.50 3.78
CA TYR A 17 -12.60 1.50 3.28
C TYR A 17 -12.82 1.63 1.77
N TYR A 18 -13.24 2.81 1.28
CA TYR A 18 -13.49 3.00 -0.15
C TYR A 18 -12.24 2.85 -1.01
N GLN A 19 -11.10 3.33 -0.52
CA GLN A 19 -9.82 3.23 -1.23
C GLN A 19 -9.32 1.78 -1.26
N PHE A 20 -9.73 0.92 -0.33
CA PHE A 20 -9.21 -0.45 -0.22
C PHE A 20 -9.37 -1.25 -1.49
N HIS A 21 -10.43 -1.04 -2.27
CA HIS A 21 -10.67 -1.80 -3.48
C HIS A 21 -9.92 -1.24 -4.70
N VAL A 22 -9.62 0.05 -4.71
CA VAL A 22 -9.17 0.78 -5.91
C VAL A 22 -7.74 1.33 -5.81
N PHE A 23 -7.17 1.37 -4.61
CA PHE A 23 -5.88 1.99 -4.34
C PHE A 23 -5.02 1.12 -3.41
N PRO A 24 -3.68 1.11 -3.62
CA PRO A 24 -3.00 1.61 -4.82
C PRO A 24 -3.38 0.80 -6.07
N PRO A 25 -3.39 1.39 -7.28
CA PRO A 25 -3.87 0.75 -8.52
C PRO A 25 -2.84 -0.25 -9.11
N VAL A 26 -2.21 -1.04 -8.25
CA VAL A 26 -1.05 -1.89 -8.54
C VAL A 26 -1.27 -2.92 -9.65
N VAL A 27 -2.51 -3.37 -9.86
CA VAL A 27 -2.87 -4.31 -10.93
C VAL A 27 -2.56 -3.76 -12.33
N HIS A 28 -2.54 -2.44 -12.49
CA HIS A 28 -2.35 -1.78 -13.79
C HIS A 28 -0.91 -1.28 -14.03
N LEU A 29 0.01 -1.56 -13.11
CA LEU A 29 1.37 -1.01 -13.15
C LEU A 29 2.34 -2.04 -13.75
N PRO A 30 2.96 -1.78 -14.92
CA PRO A 30 3.81 -2.76 -15.60
C PRO A 30 5.13 -3.07 -14.88
N TRP A 31 5.46 -2.27 -13.87
CA TRP A 31 6.65 -2.41 -13.02
C TRP A 31 6.34 -3.06 -11.66
N VAL A 32 5.11 -3.56 -11.47
CA VAL A 32 4.70 -4.37 -10.31
C VAL A 32 4.58 -5.84 -10.74
N ASN A 33 5.36 -6.71 -10.11
CA ASN A 33 5.36 -8.15 -10.34
C ASN A 33 4.37 -8.90 -9.45
N GLY A 34 4.03 -8.32 -8.30
CA GLY A 34 3.15 -8.94 -7.31
C GLY A 34 2.77 -7.95 -6.21
N TRP A 35 1.66 -8.21 -5.54
CA TRP A 35 1.18 -7.35 -4.46
C TRP A 35 0.25 -8.09 -3.50
N ALA A 36 0.16 -7.60 -2.28
CA ALA A 36 -0.83 -7.99 -1.30
C ALA A 36 -1.22 -6.76 -0.48
N ARG A 37 -2.45 -6.74 0.04
CA ARG A 37 -2.92 -5.65 0.91
C ARG A 37 -3.70 -6.19 2.10
N LYS A 38 -3.64 -5.44 3.19
CA LYS A 38 -4.46 -5.60 4.39
C LYS A 38 -5.02 -4.25 4.79
N ARG A 39 -6.14 -4.24 5.49
CA ARG A 39 -6.72 -3.01 6.06
C ARG A 39 -6.82 -3.17 7.57
N ASP A 40 -6.51 -2.10 8.27
CA ASP A 40 -6.77 -1.99 9.70
C ASP A 40 -7.21 -0.56 10.02
N THR A 41 -8.48 -0.41 10.46
CA THR A 41 -9.13 0.89 10.72
C THR A 41 -8.96 1.89 9.56
N ASN A 42 -8.23 2.99 9.78
CA ASN A 42 -7.94 4.04 8.82
C ASN A 42 -6.61 3.82 8.07
N THR A 43 -6.01 2.64 8.18
CA THR A 43 -4.75 2.28 7.53
C THR A 43 -4.92 1.13 6.56
N GLN A 44 -4.06 1.10 5.54
CA GLN A 44 -3.84 -0.07 4.70
C GLN A 44 -2.37 -0.42 4.73
N LEU A 45 -2.08 -1.70 4.90
CA LEU A 45 -0.75 -2.23 4.71
C LEU A 45 -0.66 -2.78 3.30
N VAL A 46 0.38 -2.41 2.57
CA VAL A 46 0.61 -2.82 1.19
C VAL A 46 1.97 -3.46 1.12
N LEU A 47 2.00 -4.71 0.67
CA LEU A 47 3.20 -5.38 0.22
C LEU A 47 3.22 -5.29 -1.31
N VAL A 48 4.31 -4.79 -1.88
CA VAL A 48 4.48 -4.67 -3.32
C VAL A 48 5.83 -5.27 -3.74
N GLU A 49 5.81 -5.99 -4.84
CA GLU A 49 6.97 -6.59 -5.47
C GLU A 49 7.25 -5.83 -6.77
N LEU A 50 8.36 -5.10 -6.79
CA LEU A 50 8.72 -4.20 -7.88
C LEU A 50 9.78 -4.83 -8.78
N ALA A 51 9.77 -4.41 -10.06
CA ALA A 51 10.70 -4.87 -11.08
C ALA A 51 12.12 -4.34 -10.85
N GLY A 52 12.26 -3.04 -10.60
CA GLY A 52 13.53 -2.37 -10.34
C GLY A 52 13.54 -1.60 -9.02
N GLU A 53 14.76 -1.30 -8.56
CA GLU A 53 15.00 -0.51 -7.34
C GLU A 53 14.45 0.93 -7.47
N GLY A 54 14.52 1.52 -8.68
CA GLY A 54 14.00 2.86 -8.96
C GLY A 54 12.47 2.95 -9.03
N ASP A 55 11.76 1.82 -9.04
CA ASP A 55 10.29 1.83 -9.06
C ASP A 55 9.68 2.12 -7.68
N ARG A 56 10.49 2.02 -6.61
CA ARG A 56 10.06 2.31 -5.24
C ARG A 56 9.63 3.76 -5.10
N ASP A 57 10.48 4.70 -5.53
CA ASP A 57 10.19 6.13 -5.37
C ASP A 57 9.01 6.53 -6.26
N ARG A 58 8.91 5.95 -7.46
CA ARG A 58 7.75 6.10 -8.35
C ARG A 58 6.44 5.61 -7.70
N PHE A 59 6.49 4.49 -6.97
CA PHE A 59 5.35 3.98 -6.21
C PHE A 59 4.91 4.94 -5.10
N LEU A 60 5.88 5.47 -4.35
CA LEU A 60 5.63 6.43 -3.28
C LEU A 60 5.05 7.74 -3.82
N GLU A 61 5.61 8.28 -4.89
CA GLU A 61 5.10 9.49 -5.57
C GLU A 61 3.64 9.33 -5.98
N MET A 62 3.31 8.24 -6.68
CA MET A 62 1.93 7.92 -7.07
C MET A 62 1.00 7.84 -5.86
N CYS A 63 1.46 7.25 -4.74
CA CYS A 63 0.62 7.12 -3.56
C CYS A 63 0.37 8.47 -2.87
N CYS A 64 1.34 9.38 -2.91
CA CYS A 64 1.22 10.75 -2.39
C CYS A 64 0.25 11.63 -3.21
N GLU A 65 -0.03 11.30 -4.47
CA GLU A 65 -1.01 12.03 -5.29
C GLU A 65 -2.47 11.80 -4.85
N ASN A 66 -2.73 10.76 -4.05
CA ASN A 66 -4.08 10.47 -3.57
C ASN A 66 -4.48 11.45 -2.46
N PRO A 67 -5.53 12.28 -2.64
CA PRO A 67 -5.91 13.31 -1.68
C PRO A 67 -6.40 12.75 -0.34
N HIS A 68 -6.70 11.45 -0.26
CA HIS A 68 -7.13 10.79 0.96
C HIS A 68 -5.97 10.27 1.81
N VAL A 69 -4.76 10.20 1.27
CA VAL A 69 -3.56 9.72 1.97
C VAL A 69 -3.00 10.84 2.83
N LEU A 70 -2.76 10.56 4.11
CA LEU A 70 -2.11 11.47 5.06
C LEU A 70 -0.62 11.17 5.23
N LYS A 71 -0.28 9.87 5.23
CA LYS A 71 1.07 9.43 5.58
C LYS A 71 1.34 8.08 4.92
N ILE A 72 2.59 7.90 4.50
CA ILE A 72 3.12 6.62 4.05
C ILE A 72 4.39 6.34 4.85
N GLU A 73 4.47 5.14 5.40
CA GLU A 73 5.63 4.68 6.17
C GLU A 73 6.09 3.34 5.63
N GLU A 74 7.40 3.14 5.55
CA GLU A 74 7.96 1.82 5.29
C GLU A 74 7.91 1.00 6.58
N ILE A 75 7.44 -0.24 6.46
CA ILE A 75 7.30 -1.18 7.57
C ILE A 75 8.06 -2.47 7.24
N SER A 76 8.33 -3.30 8.24
CA SER A 76 8.94 -4.61 7.99
C SER A 76 7.94 -5.62 7.43
N GLU A 77 8.44 -6.64 6.73
CA GLU A 77 7.63 -7.79 6.30
C GLU A 77 7.00 -8.53 7.49
N ASP A 78 7.69 -8.58 8.63
CA ASP A 78 7.15 -9.16 9.86
C ASP A 78 5.89 -8.41 10.30
N GLU A 79 5.96 -7.07 10.33
CA GLU A 79 4.82 -6.25 10.71
C GLU A 79 3.63 -6.47 9.78
N PHE A 80 3.87 -6.49 8.46
CA PHE A 80 2.84 -6.83 7.48
C PHE A 80 2.25 -8.22 7.74
N THR A 81 3.09 -9.21 8.05
CA THR A 81 2.66 -10.61 8.24
C THR A 81 1.78 -10.77 9.48
N TYR A 82 2.18 -10.18 10.61
CA TYR A 82 1.44 -10.26 11.87
C TYR A 82 0.18 -9.40 11.92
N ALA A 83 0.08 -8.39 11.05
CA ALA A 83 -1.10 -7.55 11.00
C ALA A 83 -2.36 -8.35 10.67
N PRO A 84 -3.50 -8.05 11.33
CA PRO A 84 -4.76 -8.70 11.04
C PRO A 84 -5.17 -8.43 9.60
N SER A 85 -5.68 -9.45 8.93
CA SER A 85 -6.28 -9.31 7.60
C SER A 85 -7.78 -9.08 7.77
N HIS A 86 -8.18 -7.85 8.10
CA HIS A 86 -9.60 -7.50 8.10
C HIS A 86 -10.04 -7.20 6.67
N ASP A 87 -10.60 -8.22 6.01
CA ASP A 87 -11.13 -8.15 4.64
C ASP A 87 -12.61 -7.72 4.58
N ILE A 88 -13.16 -7.20 5.68
CA ILE A 88 -14.60 -6.91 5.81
C ILE A 88 -14.89 -5.45 5.47
#